data_AF-A0A938SQ84-F1
#
_entry.id   AF-A0A938SQ84-F1
#
_cell.length_a   1.000
_cell.length_b   1.000
_cell.length_c   1.000
_cell.angle_alpha   90.00
_cell.angle_beta   90.00
_cell.angle_gamma   90.00
#
_symmetry.space_group_name_H-M   'P 1'
#
loop_
_entity.id
_entity.type
_entity.pdbx_description
1 polymer ?
#
loop_
_entity_poly.entity_id
_entity_poly.type
_entity_poly.pdbx_seq_one_letter_code
_entity_poly.pdbx_strand_id
1 'polypeptide(L)'
;MTTTAETGVRLYEGDADSLMKSDLFPDRVSLLPGAAGKIDPGERLRIMWGQDMLRDLLDGRYRAVICGVNDRDNSHGIIAQLCSLVPTSQWTAATITAYARTFQDSVSVLAAGDREPYILKFDLDQLLIFAVLRPRGREYFTIEDIGRGFGTVCKMLRGRRERLPVATVSFLNARANRLLGPDGREPSFEAVLSAMFQAGFRGDVYAAPNMWKVAHVGVFSSYPFPESVERMRTGGF
;
A
#
# COMPACT_ATOMS: atom_id res chain seq x y z
N MET A 1 41.09 30.36 18.72
CA MET A 1 40.54 29.18 19.44
C MET A 1 39.49 28.56 18.53
N THR A 2 39.82 27.37 18.04
CA THR A 2 39.00 26.29 17.48
C THR A 2 37.73 26.66 16.70
N THR A 3 37.88 26.79 15.38
CA THR A 3 36.79 26.68 14.42
C THR A 3 36.29 25.23 14.43
N THR A 4 35.09 25.00 14.94
CA THR A 4 34.39 23.72 14.82
C THR A 4 34.12 23.49 13.34
N ALA A 5 34.85 22.59 12.70
CA ALA A 5 34.55 22.16 11.34
C ALA A 5 33.21 21.41 11.39
N GLU A 6 32.11 22.10 11.05
CA GLU A 6 30.91 21.42 10.56
C GLU A 6 31.32 20.72 9.26
N THR A 7 31.74 19.46 9.36
CA THR A 7 31.67 18.52 8.23
C THR A 7 30.20 18.26 7.94
N GLY A 8 29.54 19.26 7.37
CA GLY A 8 28.17 19.20 6.90
C GLY A 8 28.13 18.22 5.74
N VAL A 9 27.37 17.14 5.91
CA VAL A 9 27.05 16.23 4.81
C VAL A 9 26.33 17.05 3.74
N ARG A 10 26.92 17.14 2.55
CA ARG A 10 26.33 17.81 1.39
C ARG A 10 25.46 16.83 0.62
N LEU A 11 24.21 17.19 0.36
CA LEU A 11 23.24 16.31 -0.29
C LEU A 11 23.18 16.52 -1.81
N TYR A 12 23.33 17.76 -2.27
CA TYR A 12 23.21 18.15 -3.66
C TYR A 12 24.47 18.84 -4.19
N GLU A 13 24.66 18.78 -5.51
CA GLU A 13 25.73 19.52 -6.17
C GLU A 13 25.48 21.04 -6.18
N GLY A 14 26.55 21.81 -6.31
CA GLY A 14 26.53 23.27 -6.20
C GLY A 14 26.04 23.80 -4.84
N ASP A 15 25.27 24.88 -4.89
CA ASP A 15 24.65 25.53 -3.73
C ASP A 15 23.20 25.04 -3.51
N ALA A 16 22.84 23.89 -4.09
CA ALA A 16 21.45 23.42 -4.06
C ALA A 16 20.97 23.07 -2.64
N ASP A 17 21.86 22.69 -1.70
CA ASP A 17 21.50 22.46 -0.30
C ASP A 17 20.87 23.70 0.36
N SER A 18 21.36 24.90 0.04
CA SER A 18 20.83 26.14 0.59
C SER A 18 19.50 26.56 -0.06
N LEU A 19 19.23 26.07 -1.27
CA LEU A 19 18.00 26.26 -2.03
C LEU A 19 16.91 25.24 -1.65
N MET A 20 17.31 24.04 -1.21
CA MET A 20 16.42 22.94 -0.85
C MET A 20 16.04 22.93 0.63
N LYS A 21 15.84 24.12 1.22
CA LYS A 21 15.41 24.25 2.63
C LYS A 21 14.02 23.65 2.82
N SER A 22 13.87 22.80 3.84
CA SER A 22 12.62 22.10 4.14
C SER A 22 11.42 23.03 4.30
N ASP A 23 11.64 24.25 4.78
CA ASP A 23 10.59 25.24 5.03
C ASP A 23 9.91 25.76 3.75
N LEU A 24 10.53 25.55 2.59
CA LEU A 24 9.97 25.90 1.28
C LEU A 24 8.97 24.85 0.77
N PHE A 25 8.95 23.65 1.38
CA PHE A 25 8.10 22.53 0.97
C PHE A 25 7.12 22.18 2.11
N PRO A 26 5.85 22.61 2.01
CA PRO A 26 4.85 22.35 3.05
C PRO A 26 4.47 20.87 3.14
N ASP A 27 4.54 20.15 2.01
CA ASP A 27 4.23 18.72 1.93
C ASP A 27 5.53 17.90 2.05
N ARG A 28 5.76 17.33 3.24
CA ARG A 28 6.93 16.50 3.54
C ARG A 28 6.63 15.49 4.63
N VAL A 29 7.50 14.49 4.75
CA VAL A 29 7.52 13.57 5.90
C VAL A 29 8.93 13.53 6.49
N SER A 30 9.01 13.38 7.81
CA SER A 30 10.29 13.21 8.50
C SER A 30 10.52 11.73 8.75
N LEU A 31 11.51 11.13 8.11
CA LEU A 31 11.81 9.70 8.30
C LEU A 31 12.58 9.48 9.60
N LEU A 32 12.01 8.65 10.48
CA LEU A 32 12.64 8.21 11.71
C LEU A 32 13.49 6.96 11.45
N PRO A 33 14.63 6.79 12.16
CA PRO A 33 15.43 5.58 12.04
C PRO A 33 14.62 4.35 12.48
N GLY A 34 14.73 3.27 11.72
CA GLY A 34 14.16 1.98 12.11
C GLY A 34 14.90 1.35 13.30
N ALA A 35 14.36 0.24 13.82
CA ALA A 35 15.01 -0.50 14.91
C ALA A 35 16.42 -0.96 14.49
N ALA A 36 17.43 -0.58 15.29
CA ALA A 36 18.80 -1.04 15.13
C ALA A 36 18.91 -2.50 15.61
N GLY A 37 19.32 -3.43 14.74
CA GLY A 37 19.45 -4.85 15.08
C GLY A 37 19.64 -5.74 13.85
N LYS A 38 19.84 -7.04 14.06
CA LYS A 38 19.81 -8.03 12.97
C LYS A 38 18.40 -8.02 12.35
N ILE A 39 18.31 -7.80 11.05
CA ILE A 39 17.08 -7.83 10.29
C ILE A 39 17.13 -9.07 9.41
N ASP A 40 16.24 -10.03 9.64
CA ASP A 40 16.16 -11.18 8.75
C ASP A 40 15.35 -10.80 7.49
N PRO A 41 15.78 -11.29 6.30
CA PRO A 41 15.06 -11.03 5.05
C PRO A 41 13.60 -11.48 5.13
N GLY A 42 12.68 -10.61 4.71
CA GLY A 42 11.25 -10.93 4.65
C GLY A 42 10.50 -10.83 5.97
N GLU A 43 11.09 -10.25 7.02
CA GLU A 43 10.39 -10.07 8.30
C GLU A 43 9.58 -8.79 8.41
N ARG A 44 9.66 -7.89 7.43
CA ARG A 44 9.03 -6.56 7.50
C ARG A 44 8.30 -6.22 6.21
N LEU A 45 7.30 -5.37 6.35
CA LEU A 45 6.75 -4.57 5.25
C LEU A 45 7.64 -3.35 5.05
N ARG A 46 7.87 -2.95 3.80
CA ARG A 46 8.51 -1.66 3.50
C ARG A 46 7.43 -0.63 3.17
N ILE A 47 7.58 0.58 3.70
CA ILE A 47 6.67 1.69 3.46
C ILE A 47 7.37 2.66 2.53
N MET A 48 6.82 2.83 1.33
CA MET A 48 7.44 3.58 0.24
C MET A 48 7.06 5.06 0.32
N TRP A 49 7.50 5.73 1.39
CA TRP A 49 7.48 7.19 1.46
C TRP A 49 8.40 7.77 0.39
N GLY A 50 8.01 8.87 -0.25
CA GLY A 50 8.86 9.44 -1.30
C GLY A 50 8.57 8.94 -2.71
N GLN A 51 8.11 7.70 -2.85
CA GLN A 51 8.22 6.96 -4.11
C GLN A 51 6.95 7.02 -4.97
N ASP A 52 7.17 6.91 -6.28
CA ASP A 52 6.12 6.85 -7.29
C ASP A 52 5.89 5.39 -7.74
N MET A 53 4.77 4.82 -7.30
CA MET A 53 4.37 3.46 -7.63
C MET A 53 4.23 3.24 -9.14
N LEU A 54 3.64 4.18 -9.88
CA LEU A 54 3.36 3.98 -11.30
C LEU A 54 4.67 3.90 -12.08
N ARG A 55 5.63 4.75 -11.72
CA ARG A 55 6.98 4.72 -12.30
C ARG A 55 7.71 3.43 -11.95
N ASP A 56 7.69 3.01 -10.68
CA ASP A 56 8.35 1.78 -10.25
C ASP A 56 7.77 0.54 -10.96
N LEU A 57 6.47 0.55 -11.29
CA LEU A 57 5.82 -0.51 -12.06
C LEU A 57 6.22 -0.50 -13.54
N LEU A 58 6.28 0.68 -14.17
CA LEU A 58 6.79 0.82 -15.54
C LEU A 58 8.24 0.38 -15.67
N ASP A 59 9.05 0.63 -14.65
CA ASP A 59 10.45 0.19 -14.56
C ASP A 59 10.58 -1.33 -14.29
N GLY A 60 9.46 -2.07 -14.20
CA GLY A 60 9.43 -3.51 -14.01
C GLY A 60 9.91 -3.97 -12.63
N ARG A 61 9.88 -3.08 -11.62
CA ARG A 61 10.37 -3.40 -10.27
C ARG A 61 9.50 -4.42 -9.56
N TYR A 62 8.23 -4.53 -9.91
CA TYR A 62 7.29 -5.49 -9.33
C TYR A 62 6.71 -6.43 -10.38
N ARG A 63 6.51 -7.69 -9.98
CA ARG A 63 5.83 -8.70 -10.80
C ARG A 63 4.34 -8.78 -10.51
N ALA A 64 3.94 -8.33 -9.33
CA ALA A 64 2.53 -8.25 -8.97
C ALA A 64 2.19 -7.04 -8.10
N VAL A 65 0.93 -6.62 -8.20
CA VAL A 65 0.35 -5.55 -7.39
C VAL A 65 -0.94 -6.01 -6.75
N ILE A 66 -1.16 -5.61 -5.50
CA ILE A 66 -2.41 -5.82 -4.77
C ILE A 66 -3.15 -4.48 -4.67
N CYS A 67 -4.43 -4.46 -5.06
CA CYS A 67 -5.29 -3.29 -4.87
C CYS A 67 -6.76 -3.70 -4.68
N GLY A 68 -7.59 -2.77 -4.21
CA GLY A 68 -9.03 -2.99 -4.11
C GLY A 68 -9.75 -2.75 -5.44
N VAL A 69 -10.81 -3.51 -5.70
CA VAL A 69 -11.79 -3.29 -6.79
C VAL A 69 -13.21 -3.50 -6.28
N ASN A 70 -14.20 -3.03 -7.04
CA ASN A 70 -15.61 -3.27 -6.76
C ASN A 70 -16.41 -3.63 -8.03
N ASP A 71 -17.69 -3.94 -7.86
CA ASP A 71 -18.62 -4.36 -8.92
C ASP A 71 -19.44 -3.19 -9.53
N ARG A 72 -19.29 -1.98 -8.99
CA ARG A 72 -20.06 -0.79 -9.38
C ARG A 72 -19.31 0.07 -10.38
N ASP A 73 -18.13 0.57 -9.99
CA ASP A 73 -17.32 1.49 -10.78
C ASP A 73 -15.84 1.45 -10.32
N ASN A 74 -14.95 1.11 -11.26
CA ASN A 74 -13.50 1.12 -11.10
C ASN A 74 -12.81 2.13 -12.03
N SER A 75 -13.55 3.07 -12.64
CA SER A 75 -13.00 4.09 -13.54
C SER A 75 -12.07 5.11 -12.84
N HIS A 76 -12.00 5.06 -11.51
CA HIS A 76 -11.19 5.94 -10.68
C HIS A 76 -10.32 5.15 -9.69
N GLY A 77 -9.19 5.74 -9.30
CA GLY A 77 -8.25 5.15 -8.36
C GLY A 77 -7.14 4.34 -9.03
N ILE A 78 -6.38 3.59 -8.23
CA ILE A 78 -5.16 2.94 -8.70
C ILE A 78 -5.42 1.95 -9.84
N ILE A 79 -6.51 1.18 -9.79
CA ILE A 79 -6.79 0.15 -10.81
C ILE A 79 -7.01 0.76 -12.21
N ALA A 80 -7.69 1.91 -12.29
CA ALA A 80 -7.85 2.64 -13.53
C ALA A 80 -6.49 3.13 -14.07
N GLN A 81 -5.65 3.68 -13.17
CA GLN A 81 -4.31 4.13 -13.54
C GLN A 81 -3.45 2.97 -14.04
N LEU A 82 -3.48 1.80 -13.38
CA LEU A 82 -2.74 0.60 -13.78
C LEU A 82 -3.16 0.11 -15.17
N CYS A 83 -4.47 0.05 -15.46
CA CYS A 83 -4.95 -0.29 -16.80
C CYS A 83 -4.49 0.73 -17.86
N SER A 84 -4.44 2.02 -17.52
CA SER A 84 -3.96 3.05 -18.45
C SER A 84 -2.45 2.99 -18.69
N LEU A 85 -1.66 2.42 -17.78
CA LEU A 85 -0.21 2.26 -17.94
C LEU A 85 0.17 1.20 -18.98
N VAL A 86 -0.69 0.22 -19.23
CA VAL A 86 -0.42 -0.89 -20.17
C VAL A 86 -1.49 -0.87 -21.27
N PRO A 87 -1.35 -0.01 -22.30
CA PRO A 87 -2.37 0.16 -23.34
C PRO A 87 -2.66 -1.11 -24.14
N THR A 88 -1.72 -2.07 -24.15
CA THR A 88 -1.87 -3.36 -24.82
C THR A 88 -2.72 -4.36 -24.04
N SER A 89 -3.03 -4.08 -22.77
CA SER A 89 -3.80 -5.00 -21.95
C SER A 89 -5.24 -5.12 -22.45
N GLN A 90 -5.77 -6.33 -22.44
CA GLN A 90 -7.21 -6.60 -22.61
C GLN A 90 -8.06 -6.02 -21.45
N TRP A 91 -7.43 -5.64 -20.34
CA TRP A 91 -8.11 -5.12 -19.16
C TRP A 91 -8.17 -3.61 -19.19
N THR A 92 -9.40 -3.10 -19.15
CA THR A 92 -9.72 -1.70 -18.93
C THR A 92 -10.49 -1.59 -17.61
N ALA A 93 -10.58 -0.39 -17.05
CA ALA A 93 -11.42 -0.16 -15.86
C ALA A 93 -12.87 -0.64 -16.07
N ALA A 94 -13.42 -0.45 -17.28
CA ALA A 94 -14.77 -0.88 -17.62
C ALA A 94 -14.90 -2.41 -17.67
N THR A 95 -13.96 -3.12 -18.30
CA THR A 95 -14.00 -4.59 -18.39
C THR A 95 -13.74 -5.24 -17.04
N ILE A 96 -12.91 -4.62 -16.18
CA ILE A 96 -12.74 -5.04 -14.78
C ILE A 96 -14.05 -4.91 -13.99
N THR A 97 -14.74 -3.77 -14.10
CA THR A 97 -16.05 -3.58 -13.43
C THR A 97 -17.07 -4.61 -13.90
N ALA A 98 -17.18 -4.84 -15.21
CA ALA A 98 -18.09 -5.82 -15.77
C ALA A 98 -17.77 -7.24 -15.27
N TYR A 99 -16.49 -7.62 -15.29
CA TYR A 99 -16.03 -8.92 -14.81
C TYR A 99 -16.29 -9.11 -13.32
N ALA A 100 -15.99 -8.11 -12.49
CA ALA A 100 -16.26 -8.15 -11.06
C ALA A 100 -17.76 -8.34 -10.76
N ARG A 101 -18.63 -7.66 -11.50
CA ARG A 101 -20.09 -7.81 -11.39
C ARG A 101 -20.55 -9.22 -11.74
N THR A 102 -20.17 -9.72 -12.92
CA THR A 102 -20.53 -11.08 -13.37
C THR A 102 -20.01 -12.15 -12.41
N PHE A 103 -18.81 -11.96 -11.87
CA PHE A 103 -18.23 -12.87 -10.88
C PHE A 103 -19.09 -12.88 -9.60
N GLN A 104 -19.44 -11.72 -9.05
CA GLN A 104 -20.28 -11.65 -7.85
C GLN A 104 -21.66 -12.27 -8.07
N ASP A 105 -22.27 -12.04 -9.24
CA ASP A 105 -23.57 -12.64 -9.58
C ASP A 105 -23.47 -14.17 -9.65
N SER A 106 -22.40 -14.70 -10.23
CA SER A 106 -22.18 -16.14 -10.38
C SER A 106 -21.93 -16.86 -9.04
N VAL A 107 -21.15 -16.26 -8.14
CA VAL A 107 -20.79 -16.90 -6.86
C VAL A 107 -21.92 -16.84 -5.83
N SER A 108 -22.80 -15.84 -5.94
CA SER A 108 -23.98 -15.73 -5.06
C SER A 108 -24.92 -16.94 -5.13
N VAL A 109 -24.85 -17.73 -6.20
CA VAL A 109 -25.64 -18.95 -6.41
C VAL A 109 -25.02 -20.18 -5.73
N LEU A 110 -23.70 -20.17 -5.47
CA LEU A 110 -22.94 -21.37 -5.09
C LEU A 110 -22.35 -21.33 -3.66
N ALA A 111 -22.24 -20.16 -3.04
CA ALA A 111 -21.50 -20.01 -1.77
C ALA A 111 -22.11 -18.95 -0.82
N ALA A 112 -23.41 -19.05 -0.52
CA ALA A 112 -24.14 -18.09 0.32
C ALA A 112 -23.63 -17.92 1.77
N GLY A 113 -22.61 -18.68 2.20
CA GLY A 113 -22.00 -18.61 3.53
C GLY A 113 -20.53 -18.18 3.56
N ASP A 114 -19.86 -18.04 2.40
CA ASP A 114 -18.44 -17.71 2.37
C ASP A 114 -18.24 -16.20 2.58
N ARG A 115 -17.47 -15.86 3.62
CA ARG A 115 -17.17 -14.49 4.00
C ARG A 115 -15.76 -14.07 3.58
N GLU A 116 -14.98 -14.96 2.95
CA GLU A 116 -13.67 -14.56 2.44
C GLU A 116 -13.84 -13.58 1.27
N PRO A 117 -13.14 -12.44 1.27
CA PRO A 117 -13.13 -11.52 0.15
C PRO A 117 -12.45 -12.21 -1.05
N TYR A 118 -13.14 -12.22 -2.17
CA TYR A 118 -12.63 -12.83 -3.39
C TYR A 118 -11.44 -12.05 -3.96
N ILE A 119 -10.47 -12.80 -4.50
CA ILE A 119 -9.32 -12.23 -5.20
C ILE A 119 -9.49 -12.48 -6.69
N LEU A 120 -9.70 -11.41 -7.44
CA LEU A 120 -9.71 -11.45 -8.91
C LEU A 120 -8.28 -11.26 -9.42
N LYS A 121 -7.92 -11.96 -10.49
CA LYS A 121 -6.62 -11.83 -11.14
C LYS A 121 -6.79 -11.12 -12.47
N PHE A 122 -6.02 -10.07 -12.69
CA PHE A 122 -5.94 -9.40 -13.97
C PHE A 122 -4.49 -9.41 -14.46
N ASP A 123 -4.27 -10.00 -15.62
CA ASP A 123 -2.95 -10.10 -16.24
C ASP A 123 -2.78 -8.95 -17.24
N LEU A 124 -1.88 -8.02 -16.92
CA LEU A 124 -1.52 -6.86 -17.74
C LEU A 124 -0.16 -7.11 -18.42
N ASP A 125 0.01 -8.31 -18.98
CA ASP A 125 1.21 -8.80 -19.65
C ASP A 125 2.41 -8.99 -18.71
N GLN A 126 3.09 -7.89 -18.35
CA GLN A 126 4.28 -7.93 -17.48
C GLN A 126 3.94 -7.76 -16.00
N LEU A 127 2.68 -7.43 -15.68
CA LEU A 127 2.21 -7.14 -14.34
C LEU A 127 0.95 -7.97 -14.02
N LEU A 128 1.01 -8.74 -12.94
CA LEU A 128 -0.16 -9.43 -12.39
C LEU A 128 -0.83 -8.60 -11.30
N ILE A 129 -2.12 -8.31 -11.44
CA ILE A 129 -2.91 -7.67 -10.39
C ILE A 129 -3.67 -8.73 -9.60
N PHE A 130 -3.47 -8.72 -8.27
CA PHE A 130 -4.33 -9.38 -7.30
C PHE A 130 -5.34 -8.37 -6.74
N ALA A 131 -6.53 -8.36 -7.32
CA ALA A 131 -7.57 -7.42 -6.98
C ALA A 131 -8.47 -7.96 -5.87
N VAL A 132 -8.40 -7.36 -4.68
CA VAL A 132 -9.30 -7.65 -3.57
C VAL A 132 -10.67 -7.10 -3.91
N LEU A 133 -11.67 -7.97 -4.06
CA LEU A 133 -13.02 -7.58 -4.43
C LEU A 133 -13.81 -7.13 -3.20
N ARG A 134 -14.40 -5.93 -3.27
CA ARG A 134 -15.28 -5.41 -2.22
C ARG A 134 -16.46 -6.36 -2.01
N PRO A 135 -16.76 -6.79 -0.77
CA PRO A 135 -17.86 -7.71 -0.53
C PRO A 135 -19.18 -7.18 -1.09
N ARG A 136 -19.99 -8.09 -1.63
CA ARG A 136 -21.27 -7.77 -2.28
C ARG A 136 -22.17 -6.97 -1.34
N GLY A 137 -22.83 -5.97 -1.91
CA GLY A 137 -23.78 -5.12 -1.17
C GLY A 137 -23.14 -4.15 -0.19
N ARG A 138 -21.80 -4.17 0.01
CA ARG A 138 -21.10 -3.20 0.85
C ARG A 138 -20.60 -2.01 0.03
N GLU A 139 -20.56 -0.84 0.67
CA GLU A 139 -20.01 0.39 0.09
C GLU A 139 -18.54 0.61 0.41
N TYR A 140 -18.01 -0.11 1.40
CA TYR A 140 -16.64 0.01 1.88
C TYR A 140 -16.06 -1.36 2.25
N PHE A 141 -14.74 -1.43 2.30
CA PHE A 141 -13.99 -2.50 2.93
C PHE A 141 -13.94 -2.29 4.45
N THR A 142 -13.82 -3.37 5.21
CA THR A 142 -13.41 -3.32 6.61
C THR A 142 -11.96 -3.77 6.77
N ILE A 143 -11.36 -3.51 7.93
CA ILE A 143 -10.03 -4.06 8.28
C ILE A 143 -10.01 -5.59 8.21
N GLU A 144 -11.11 -6.25 8.58
CA GLU A 144 -11.22 -7.71 8.46
C GLU A 144 -11.19 -8.17 7.00
N ASP A 145 -11.86 -7.43 6.11
CA ASP A 145 -11.82 -7.71 4.67
C ASP A 145 -10.39 -7.53 4.11
N ILE A 146 -9.67 -6.50 4.55
CA ILE A 146 -8.25 -6.31 4.17
C ILE A 146 -7.40 -7.49 4.69
N GLY A 147 -7.50 -7.83 5.98
CA GLY A 147 -6.73 -8.92 6.56
C GLY A 147 -6.98 -10.26 5.85
N ARG A 148 -8.25 -10.62 5.61
CA ARG A 148 -8.60 -11.85 4.88
C ARG A 148 -8.13 -11.81 3.43
N GLY A 149 -8.32 -10.69 2.73
CA GLY A 149 -7.91 -10.54 1.33
C GLY A 149 -6.41 -10.71 1.16
N PHE A 150 -5.61 -10.04 1.98
CA PHE A 150 -4.16 -10.22 1.99
C PHE A 150 -3.76 -11.64 2.40
N GLY A 151 -4.49 -12.28 3.32
CA GLY A 151 -4.23 -13.67 3.71
C GLY A 151 -4.38 -14.61 2.52
N THR A 152 -5.46 -14.44 1.74
CA THR A 152 -5.70 -15.21 0.51
C THR A 152 -4.64 -14.92 -0.55
N VAL A 153 -4.29 -13.65 -0.79
CA VAL A 153 -3.19 -13.30 -1.72
C VAL A 153 -1.86 -13.92 -1.29
N CYS A 154 -1.52 -13.88 0.00
CA CYS A 154 -0.28 -14.48 0.51
C CYS A 154 -0.26 -16.01 0.31
N LYS A 155 -1.38 -16.70 0.51
CA LYS A 155 -1.52 -18.13 0.15
C LYS A 155 -1.27 -18.34 -1.36
N MET A 156 -1.77 -17.45 -2.21
CA MET A 156 -1.61 -17.53 -3.67
C MET A 156 -0.20 -17.18 -4.18
N LEU A 157 0.57 -16.40 -3.42
CA LEU A 157 1.96 -16.05 -3.69
C LEU A 157 2.95 -17.09 -3.15
N ARG A 158 2.56 -17.89 -2.15
CA ARG A 158 3.43 -18.87 -1.50
C ARG A 158 4.02 -19.83 -2.53
N GLY A 159 5.36 -19.97 -2.52
CA GLY A 159 6.11 -20.83 -3.44
C GLY A 159 6.28 -20.28 -4.86
N ARG A 160 5.75 -19.09 -5.17
CA ARG A 160 5.75 -18.50 -6.51
C ARG A 160 6.72 -17.33 -6.62
N ARG A 161 8.01 -17.63 -6.65
CA ARG A 161 9.07 -16.62 -6.73
C ARG A 161 8.99 -15.77 -7.99
N GLU A 162 8.45 -16.31 -9.08
CA GLU A 162 8.21 -15.60 -10.34
C GLU A 162 7.21 -14.44 -10.20
N ARG A 163 6.41 -14.43 -9.13
CA ARG A 163 5.44 -13.37 -8.81
C ARG A 163 5.97 -12.33 -7.85
N LEU A 164 7.23 -12.46 -7.41
CA LEU A 164 7.90 -11.53 -6.52
C LEU A 164 8.84 -10.60 -7.31
N PRO A 165 9.07 -9.36 -6.84
CA PRO A 165 8.49 -8.74 -5.64
C PRO A 165 7.06 -8.21 -5.89
N VAL A 166 6.36 -7.92 -4.79
CA VAL A 166 4.94 -7.50 -4.79
C VAL A 166 4.79 -6.16 -4.09
N ALA A 167 4.02 -5.26 -4.69
CA ALA A 167 3.62 -3.99 -4.11
C ALA A 167 2.12 -3.92 -3.83
N THR A 168 1.72 -2.99 -2.98
CA THR A 168 0.33 -2.60 -2.76
C THR A 168 0.23 -1.10 -2.48
N VAL A 169 -0.96 -0.54 -2.70
CA VAL A 169 -1.30 0.82 -2.25
C VAL A 169 -1.90 0.78 -0.86
N SER A 170 -1.78 1.90 -0.15
CA SER A 170 -2.67 2.19 0.97
C SER A 170 -4.13 2.21 0.49
N PHE A 171 -4.99 1.57 1.25
CA PHE A 171 -6.44 1.59 1.04
C PHE A 171 -7.10 2.83 1.67
N LEU A 172 -6.29 3.69 2.30
CA LEU A 172 -6.74 4.93 2.93
C LEU A 172 -6.87 6.06 1.91
N ASN A 173 -7.79 6.98 2.19
CA ASN A 173 -8.22 8.07 1.32
C ASN A 173 -8.76 7.61 -0.05
N ALA A 174 -9.07 6.32 -0.20
CA ALA A 174 -9.60 5.76 -1.44
C ALA A 174 -11.07 6.17 -1.63
N ARG A 175 -11.39 6.82 -2.76
CA ARG A 175 -12.76 7.24 -3.08
C ARG A 175 -13.66 6.07 -3.48
N ALA A 176 -13.21 5.25 -4.43
CA ALA A 176 -14.01 4.14 -4.98
C ALA A 176 -14.10 2.94 -4.01
N ASN A 177 -13.04 2.72 -3.23
CA ASN A 177 -12.85 1.58 -2.35
C ASN A 177 -12.52 2.05 -0.93
N ARG A 178 -13.46 2.80 -0.34
CA ARG A 178 -13.32 3.30 1.05
C ARG A 178 -13.02 2.16 2.02
N LEU A 179 -12.23 2.44 3.04
CA LEU A 179 -11.95 1.53 4.14
C LEU A 179 -12.46 2.17 5.43
N LEU A 180 -13.38 1.48 6.13
CA LEU A 180 -13.90 1.95 7.42
C LEU A 180 -13.59 0.95 8.53
N GLY A 181 -13.26 1.49 9.70
CA GLY A 181 -13.13 0.77 10.95
C GLY A 181 -14.49 0.55 11.63
N PRO A 182 -14.50 -0.14 12.79
CA PRO A 182 -15.71 -0.44 13.54
C PRO A 182 -16.47 0.81 14.04
N ASP A 183 -15.77 1.93 14.19
CA ASP A 183 -16.31 3.23 14.59
C ASP A 183 -16.90 4.04 13.41
N GLY A 184 -16.93 3.46 12.21
CA GLY A 184 -17.41 4.10 10.99
C GLY A 184 -16.45 5.16 10.42
N ARG A 185 -15.22 5.26 10.95
CA ARG A 185 -14.19 6.19 10.46
C ARG A 185 -13.12 5.45 9.68
N GLU A 186 -12.36 6.18 8.88
CA GLU A 186 -11.19 5.63 8.21
C GLU A 186 -10.14 5.23 9.28
N PRO A 187 -9.63 3.97 9.28
CA PRO A 187 -8.71 3.50 10.31
C PRO A 187 -7.33 4.15 10.15
N SER A 188 -6.50 4.04 11.20
CA SER A 188 -5.12 4.51 11.12
C SER A 188 -4.31 3.70 10.11
N PHE A 189 -3.27 4.31 9.54
CA PHE A 189 -2.37 3.61 8.61
C PHE A 189 -1.70 2.39 9.27
N GLU A 190 -1.37 2.50 10.56
CA GLU A 190 -0.84 1.40 11.34
C GLU A 190 -1.82 0.22 11.47
N ALA A 191 -3.11 0.48 11.65
CA ALA A 191 -4.11 -0.59 11.71
C ALA A 191 -4.17 -1.36 10.37
N VAL A 192 -4.04 -0.65 9.25
CA VAL A 192 -3.97 -1.25 7.91
C VAL A 192 -2.68 -2.08 7.75
N LEU A 193 -1.53 -1.52 8.10
CA LEU A 193 -0.24 -2.21 8.05
C LEU A 193 -0.23 -3.46 8.93
N SER A 194 -0.81 -3.36 10.14
CA SER A 194 -0.96 -4.48 11.06
C SER A 194 -1.81 -5.59 10.46
N ALA A 195 -2.95 -5.27 9.86
CA ALA A 195 -3.80 -6.25 9.20
C ALA A 195 -3.08 -6.97 8.04
N MET A 196 -2.36 -6.22 7.19
CA MET A 196 -1.55 -6.79 6.11
C MET A 196 -0.42 -7.69 6.66
N PHE A 197 0.27 -7.23 7.71
CA PHE A 197 1.39 -7.94 8.31
C PHE A 197 0.96 -9.26 8.96
N GLN A 198 -0.12 -9.23 9.75
CA GLN A 198 -0.69 -10.41 10.39
C GLN A 198 -1.24 -11.41 9.37
N ALA A 199 -1.70 -10.92 8.22
CA ALA A 199 -2.07 -11.75 7.08
C ALA A 199 -0.88 -12.40 6.35
N GLY A 200 0.36 -12.05 6.72
CA GLY A 200 1.60 -12.62 6.17
C GLY A 200 2.21 -11.82 5.02
N PHE A 201 1.69 -10.63 4.69
CA PHE A 201 2.26 -9.80 3.63
C PHE A 201 3.60 -9.19 4.07
N ARG A 202 4.57 -9.19 3.15
CA ARG A 202 5.96 -8.72 3.37
C ARG A 202 6.51 -7.94 2.18
N GLY A 203 5.61 -7.44 1.32
CA GLY A 203 5.96 -6.62 0.17
C GLY A 203 6.05 -5.14 0.52
N ASP A 204 5.95 -4.32 -0.53
CA ASP A 204 6.05 -2.88 -0.42
C ASP A 204 4.67 -2.24 -0.37
N VAL A 205 4.49 -1.26 0.52
CA VAL A 205 3.24 -0.53 0.72
C VAL A 205 3.48 0.94 0.37
N TYR A 206 2.80 1.43 -0.67
CA TYR A 206 2.82 2.84 -1.03
C TYR A 206 1.82 3.62 -0.18
N ALA A 207 2.30 4.66 0.49
CA ALA A 207 1.48 5.54 1.32
C ALA A 207 0.45 6.30 0.45
N ALA A 208 -0.70 6.65 1.05
CA ALA A 208 -1.69 7.47 0.34
C ALA A 208 -1.13 8.89 0.13
N PRO A 209 -1.37 9.57 -1.01
CA PRO A 209 -0.81 10.89 -1.30
C PRO A 209 -1.08 11.93 -0.19
N ASN A 210 -2.24 11.90 0.47
CA ASN A 210 -2.55 12.85 1.53
C ASN A 210 -1.74 12.63 2.82
N MET A 211 -1.11 11.47 3.03
CA MET A 211 -0.27 11.24 4.21
C MET A 211 0.99 12.12 4.20
N TRP A 212 1.39 12.63 3.04
CA TRP A 212 2.50 13.56 2.88
C TRP A 212 2.25 14.95 3.46
N LYS A 213 0.98 15.27 3.76
CA LYS A 213 0.59 16.57 4.34
C LYS A 213 0.76 16.60 5.85
N VAL A 214 1.15 15.49 6.47
CA VAL A 214 1.30 15.35 7.92
C VAL A 214 2.74 15.64 8.35
N ALA A 215 3.27 16.79 7.94
CA ALA A 215 4.69 17.14 8.11
C ALA A 215 5.18 17.21 9.56
N HIS A 216 4.26 17.35 10.51
CA HIS A 216 4.56 17.44 11.95
C HIS A 216 4.77 16.07 12.62
N VAL A 217 4.52 14.95 11.91
CA VAL A 217 4.66 13.60 12.45
C VAL A 217 5.88 12.92 11.82
N GLY A 218 6.75 12.35 12.66
CA GLY A 218 7.82 11.46 12.21
C GLY A 218 7.28 10.10 11.81
N VAL A 219 7.73 9.56 10.68
CA VAL A 219 7.24 8.28 10.12
C VAL A 219 8.36 7.27 9.98
N PHE A 220 8.04 5.98 10.13
CA PHE A 220 9.00 4.89 9.91
C PHE A 220 8.90 4.35 8.47
N SER A 221 10.01 3.83 7.95
CA SER A 221 10.09 3.24 6.60
C SER A 221 9.70 1.75 6.55
N SER A 222 9.37 1.15 7.70
CA SER A 222 8.99 -0.26 7.77
C SER A 222 7.99 -0.54 8.88
N TYR A 223 7.22 -1.62 8.73
CA TYR A 223 6.38 -2.18 9.77
C TYR A 223 6.77 -3.66 10.03
N PRO A 224 6.79 -4.17 11.29
CA PRO A 224 6.37 -3.51 12.54
C PRO A 224 7.22 -2.31 12.94
N PHE A 225 6.62 -1.37 13.65
CA PHE A 225 7.36 -0.22 14.18
C PHE A 225 8.28 -0.64 15.34
N PRO A 226 9.34 0.13 15.62
CA PRO A 226 10.26 -0.18 16.73
C PRO A 226 9.55 -0.19 18.08
N GLU A 227 10.07 -0.99 19.03
CA GLU A 227 9.54 -1.10 20.40
C GLU A 227 9.46 0.26 21.12
N SER A 228 10.32 1.22 20.74
CA SER A 228 10.27 2.58 21.26
C SER A 228 8.91 3.26 21.07
N VAL A 229 8.16 2.92 20.01
CA VAL A 229 6.80 3.45 19.80
C VAL A 229 5.85 2.95 20.88
N GLU A 230 5.93 1.68 21.26
CA GLU A 230 5.12 1.13 22.36
C GLU A 230 5.53 1.72 23.71
N ARG A 231 6.83 1.97 23.94
CA ARG A 231 7.29 2.67 25.16
C ARG A 231 6.77 4.10 25.23
N MET A 232 6.79 4.84 24.11
CA MET A 232 6.24 6.19 24.05
C MET A 232 4.72 6.20 24.32
N ARG A 233 3.98 5.18 23.85
CA ARG A 233 2.53 5.05 24.11
C ARG A 233 2.20 4.89 25.59
N THR A 234 3.06 4.21 26.34
CA THR A 234 2.88 3.99 27.79
C THR A 234 3.45 5.13 28.64
N GLY A 235 3.95 6.20 28.01
CA GLY A 235 4.52 7.37 28.67
C GLY A 235 5.99 7.22 29.08
N GLY A 236 6.68 6.17 28.61
CA GLY A 236 8.12 6.00 28.80
C GLY A 236 8.90 6.85 27.81
N PHE A 237 9.81 7.68 28.32
CA PHE A 237 10.87 8.35 27.56
C PHE A 237 12.20 7.61 27.75
#